data_AF-A0A4Q0I408-F1
#
_entry.id   AF-A0A4Q0I408-F1
#
_cell.length_a   1.000
_cell.length_b   1.000
_cell.length_c   1.000
_cell.angle_alpha   90.00
_cell.angle_beta   90.00
_cell.angle_gamma   90.00
#
_symmetry.space_group_name_H-M   'P 1'
#
loop_
_entity.id
_entity.type
_entity.pdbx_description
1 polymer ?
#
loop_
_entity_poly.entity_id
_entity_poly.type
_entity_poly.pdbx_seq_one_letter_code
_entity_poly.pdbx_strand_id
1 'polypeptide(L)'
;MRVEVYNRIQGYLDGLTNIISFYGVLYSHTYKFIEYDNVNNIDECAERFFKESPINKHGTSVVGMRELDDWKSELFESCSDWFFSIFSMRNFEVSIQEEDGNTMPAQKHRESNGVFNGLLKLLEEFFGDEDLKVYKLMTEPAWIDEFAWEQFFFQCGNKVYVLSFYQQG
;
A
#
# COMPACT_ATOMS: atom_id res chain seq x y z
N MET A 1 -12.64 2.79 19.65
CA MET A 1 -13.00 2.68 18.23
C MET A 1 -11.79 2.97 17.33
N ARG A 2 -11.34 4.23 17.12
CA ARG A 2 -10.23 4.51 16.19
C ARG A 2 -8.91 3.77 16.47
N VAL A 3 -8.48 3.68 17.74
CA VAL A 3 -7.28 2.91 18.15
C VAL A 3 -7.44 1.40 17.89
N GLU A 4 -8.65 0.86 18.07
CA GLU A 4 -8.93 -0.55 17.83
C GLU A 4 -8.88 -0.88 16.34
N VAL A 5 -9.48 -0.02 15.49
CA VAL A 5 -9.42 -0.17 14.03
C VAL A 5 -7.98 0.00 13.53
N TYR A 6 -7.21 0.94 14.08
CA TYR A 6 -5.78 1.08 13.78
C TYR A 6 -5.03 -0.22 14.05
N ASN A 7 -5.22 -0.82 15.23
CA ASN A 7 -4.57 -2.08 15.59
C ASN A 7 -5.03 -3.24 14.68
N ARG A 8 -6.29 -3.26 14.24
CA ARG A 8 -6.79 -4.22 13.25
C ARG A 8 -6.10 -4.03 11.90
N ILE A 9 -5.87 -2.79 11.45
CA ILE A 9 -5.10 -2.51 10.23
C ILE A 9 -3.66 -3.01 10.37
N GLN A 10 -2.98 -2.72 11.49
CA GLN A 10 -1.63 -3.25 11.75
C GLN A 10 -1.59 -4.77 11.65
N GLY A 11 -2.46 -5.45 12.41
CA GLY A 11 -2.49 -6.92 12.43
C GLY A 11 -2.84 -7.52 11.06
N TYR A 12 -3.67 -6.83 10.27
CA TYR A 12 -3.97 -7.22 8.90
C TYR A 12 -2.72 -7.16 8.01
N LEU A 13 -2.00 -6.03 8.03
CA LEU A 13 -0.78 -5.83 7.25
C LEU A 13 0.37 -6.74 7.68
N ASP A 14 0.49 -7.04 8.98
CA ASP A 14 1.44 -8.03 9.51
C ASP A 14 1.12 -9.44 9.00
N GLY A 15 -0.17 -9.81 8.96
CA GLY A 15 -0.64 -11.06 8.38
C GLY A 15 -0.25 -11.18 6.90
N LEU A 16 -0.51 -10.14 6.11
CA LEU A 16 -0.11 -10.10 4.70
C LEU A 16 1.41 -10.19 4.55
N THR A 17 2.16 -9.39 5.31
CA THR A 17 3.62 -9.37 5.31
C THR A 17 4.20 -10.77 5.52
N ASN A 18 3.67 -11.51 6.50
CA ASN A 18 4.12 -12.87 6.80
C ASN A 18 3.80 -13.87 5.68
N ILE A 19 2.58 -13.83 5.14
CA ILE A 19 2.18 -14.72 4.03
C ILE A 19 3.10 -14.48 2.82
N ILE A 20 3.25 -13.22 2.43
CA ILE A 20 4.01 -12.85 1.23
C ILE A 20 5.49 -13.15 1.42
N SER A 21 6.07 -12.83 2.58
CA SER A 21 7.49 -13.13 2.84
C SER A 21 7.76 -14.64 2.89
N PHE A 22 6.77 -15.46 3.28
CA PHE A 22 6.89 -16.91 3.24
C PHE A 22 6.88 -17.47 1.81
N TYR A 23 6.03 -16.92 0.93
CA TYR A 23 5.94 -17.36 -0.47
C TYR A 23 6.93 -16.65 -1.41
N GLY A 24 7.42 -15.48 -1.00
CA GLY A 24 8.35 -14.60 -1.69
C GLY A 24 9.64 -15.32 -2.03
N VAL A 25 9.95 -15.40 -3.32
CA VAL A 25 11.18 -16.03 -3.81
C VAL A 25 12.30 -15.03 -3.58
N LEU A 26 13.11 -15.21 -2.53
CA LEU A 26 14.29 -14.40 -2.22
C LEU A 26 14.03 -12.95 -1.75
N TYR A 27 12.82 -12.42 -1.89
CA TYR A 27 12.45 -11.07 -1.44
C TYR A 27 11.64 -11.07 -0.15
N SER A 28 12.09 -10.30 0.84
CA SER A 28 11.32 -9.98 2.03
C SER A 28 10.41 -8.77 1.76
N HIS A 29 9.18 -8.87 2.26
CA HIS A 29 8.17 -7.82 2.12
C HIS A 29 7.88 -7.22 3.48
N THR A 30 7.47 -5.96 3.53
CA THR A 30 7.07 -5.30 4.77
C THR A 30 6.01 -4.26 4.47
N TYR A 31 4.82 -4.46 5.03
CA TYR A 31 3.69 -3.54 4.91
C TYR A 31 3.40 -2.89 6.25
N LYS A 32 3.33 -1.57 6.28
CA LYS A 32 3.16 -0.80 7.52
C LYS A 32 2.12 0.29 7.35
N PHE A 33 1.45 0.64 8.44
CA PHE A 33 0.59 1.81 8.53
C PHE A 33 1.12 2.73 9.64
N ILE A 34 1.64 3.91 9.30
CA ILE A 34 2.44 4.73 10.22
C ILE A 34 1.71 6.04 10.48
N GLU A 35 1.58 6.45 11.74
CA GLU A 35 0.95 7.72 12.10
C GLU A 35 2.00 8.83 12.28
N TYR A 36 1.71 10.00 11.70
CA TYR A 36 2.45 11.24 11.88
C TYR A 36 1.51 12.32 12.40
N ASP A 37 1.85 12.87 13.58
CA ASP A 37 1.15 13.99 14.20
C ASP A 37 1.76 15.35 13.82
N ASN A 38 0.97 16.42 13.96
CA ASN A 38 1.37 17.82 13.77
C ASN A 38 1.91 18.12 12.37
N VAL A 39 1.30 17.51 11.36
CA VAL A 39 1.62 17.72 9.95
C VAL A 39 0.78 18.88 9.41
N ASN A 40 1.43 19.98 9.07
CA ASN A 40 0.80 21.12 8.40
C ASN A 40 1.11 21.18 6.90
N ASN A 41 2.08 20.36 6.45
CA ASN A 41 2.57 20.33 5.09
C ASN A 41 2.87 18.87 4.70
N ILE A 42 2.23 18.41 3.62
CA ILE A 42 2.36 17.02 3.14
C ILE A 42 3.78 16.72 2.64
N ASP A 43 4.45 17.70 2.03
CA ASP A 43 5.81 17.53 1.51
C ASP A 43 6.83 17.38 2.66
N GLU A 44 6.65 18.13 3.75
CA GLU A 44 7.46 17.97 4.97
C GLU A 44 7.26 16.59 5.61
N CYS A 45 6.02 16.08 5.61
CA CYS A 45 5.73 14.73 6.08
C CYS A 45 6.37 13.67 5.17
N ALA A 46 6.31 13.86 3.86
CA ALA A 46 6.93 12.96 2.89
C ALA A 46 8.46 12.92 3.07
N GLU A 47 9.09 14.09 3.22
CA GLU A 47 10.52 14.17 3.52
C GLU A 47 10.89 13.50 4.85
N ARG A 48 10.08 13.71 5.89
CA ARG A 48 10.30 13.08 7.20
C ARG A 48 10.21 11.56 7.10
N PHE A 49 9.13 11.06 6.49
CA PHE A 49 8.96 9.64 6.23
C PHE A 49 10.14 9.08 5.43
N PHE A 50 10.54 9.75 4.36
CA PHE A 50 11.67 9.34 3.53
C PHE A 50 12.97 9.23 4.36
N LYS A 51 13.28 10.22 5.19
CA LYS A 51 14.46 10.21 6.08
C LYS A 51 14.43 9.10 7.13
N GLU A 52 13.25 8.68 7.57
CA GLU A 52 13.06 7.61 8.56
C GLU A 52 12.97 6.22 7.90
N SER A 53 12.66 6.17 6.60
CA SER A 53 12.42 4.94 5.84
C SER A 53 13.71 4.33 5.26
N PRO A 54 13.79 2.99 5.09
CA PRO A 54 14.88 2.33 4.38
C PRO A 54 15.11 2.85 2.95
N ILE A 55 14.12 3.48 2.32
CA ILE A 55 14.18 4.02 0.96
C ILE A 55 15.35 5.02 0.81
N ASN A 56 15.66 5.81 1.85
CA ASN A 56 16.75 6.79 1.77
C ASN A 56 18.15 6.19 1.61
N LYS A 57 18.31 4.90 1.90
CA LYS A 57 19.60 4.20 1.78
C LYS A 57 19.91 3.80 0.34
N HIS A 58 18.92 3.88 -0.55
CA HIS A 58 18.96 3.35 -1.91
C HIS A 58 19.12 4.44 -2.96
N GLY A 59 19.71 5.59 -2.63
CA GLY A 59 20.01 6.66 -3.59
C GLY A 59 18.79 7.26 -4.32
N THR A 60 17.59 6.97 -3.83
CA THR A 60 16.32 7.40 -4.41
C THR A 60 16.09 8.87 -4.16
N SER A 61 15.49 9.58 -5.12
CA SER A 61 15.03 10.96 -4.92
C SER A 61 13.51 11.00 -4.80
N VAL A 62 13.02 11.86 -3.92
CA VAL A 62 11.59 12.20 -3.86
C VAL A 62 11.33 13.22 -4.97
N VAL A 63 10.42 12.90 -5.88
CA VAL A 63 10.01 13.77 -6.99
C VAL A 63 8.88 14.69 -6.55
N GLY A 64 7.97 14.18 -5.72
CA GLY A 64 6.86 14.95 -5.14
C GLY A 64 5.70 14.07 -4.70
N MET A 65 4.56 14.71 -4.42
CA MET A 65 3.31 14.06 -4.02
C MET A 65 2.25 14.26 -5.09
N ARG A 66 1.52 13.20 -5.45
CA ARG A 66 0.36 13.28 -6.35
C ARG A 66 -0.92 13.04 -5.57
N GLU A 67 -1.82 14.01 -5.53
CA GLU A 67 -3.16 13.85 -4.95
C GLU A 67 -3.99 12.87 -5.80
N LEU A 68 -4.77 12.02 -5.14
CA LEU A 68 -5.56 10.96 -5.76
C LEU A 68 -7.05 11.26 -5.65
N ASP A 69 -7.72 11.44 -6.80
CA ASP A 69 -9.17 11.64 -6.86
C ASP A 69 -9.95 10.37 -6.48
N ASP A 70 -9.51 9.21 -6.98
CA ASP A 70 -10.06 7.89 -6.65
C ASP A 70 -8.98 7.00 -6.02
N TRP A 71 -8.63 7.35 -4.78
CA TRP A 71 -7.61 6.62 -4.03
C TRP A 71 -7.96 5.15 -3.80
N LYS A 72 -9.25 4.79 -3.75
CA LYS A 72 -9.69 3.40 -3.49
C LYS A 72 -9.35 2.52 -4.68
N SER A 73 -9.66 2.98 -5.88
CA SER A 73 -9.29 2.28 -7.12
C SER A 73 -7.78 2.16 -7.27
N GLU A 74 -7.04 3.25 -7.07
CA GLU A 74 -5.58 3.21 -7.20
C GLU A 74 -4.93 2.31 -6.14
N LEU A 75 -5.38 2.39 -4.90
CA LEU A 75 -4.88 1.52 -3.83
C LEU A 75 -5.18 0.05 -4.12
N PHE A 76 -6.37 -0.25 -4.67
CA PHE A 76 -6.72 -1.62 -5.04
C PHE A 76 -5.77 -2.20 -6.08
N GLU A 77 -5.49 -1.45 -7.16
CA GLU A 77 -4.56 -1.89 -8.20
C GLU A 77 -3.15 -2.10 -7.63
N SER A 78 -2.63 -1.12 -6.89
CA SER A 78 -1.30 -1.23 -6.26
C SER A 78 -1.22 -2.41 -5.31
N CYS A 79 -2.20 -2.60 -4.42
CA CYS A 79 -2.19 -3.75 -3.52
C CYS A 79 -2.24 -5.07 -4.30
N SER A 80 -3.00 -5.13 -5.39
CA SER A 80 -3.10 -6.31 -6.25
C SER A 80 -1.77 -6.69 -6.87
N ASP A 81 -1.06 -5.70 -7.40
CA ASP A 81 0.26 -5.93 -7.98
C ASP A 81 1.30 -6.30 -6.89
N TRP A 82 1.27 -5.63 -5.74
CA TRP A 82 2.20 -5.88 -4.63
C TRP A 82 2.03 -7.26 -3.98
N PHE A 83 0.80 -7.69 -3.72
CA PHE A 83 0.53 -8.94 -3.02
C PHE A 83 0.58 -10.15 -3.96
N PHE A 84 0.01 -10.01 -5.16
CA PHE A 84 -0.20 -11.15 -6.05
C PHE A 84 0.91 -11.35 -7.07
N SER A 85 1.81 -10.39 -7.28
CA SER A 85 2.98 -10.58 -8.16
C SER A 85 3.79 -11.81 -7.78
N ILE A 86 3.99 -12.09 -6.48
CA ILE A 86 4.71 -13.27 -6.01
C ILE A 86 4.00 -14.57 -6.39
N PHE A 87 2.68 -14.61 -6.28
CA PHE A 87 1.91 -15.80 -6.65
C PHE A 87 1.94 -16.03 -8.16
N SER A 88 1.85 -14.96 -8.95
CA SER A 88 2.05 -15.01 -10.40
C SER A 88 3.45 -15.54 -10.77
N MET A 89 4.51 -15.12 -10.07
CA MET A 89 5.87 -15.65 -10.27
C MET A 89 6.00 -17.15 -9.97
N ARG A 90 5.08 -17.71 -9.17
CA ARG A 90 5.01 -19.13 -8.85
C ARG A 90 4.09 -19.92 -9.78
N ASN A 91 3.60 -19.30 -10.87
CA ASN A 91 2.56 -19.86 -11.76
C ASN A 91 1.28 -20.25 -11.01
N PHE A 92 0.99 -19.56 -9.91
CA PHE A 92 -0.27 -19.71 -9.20
C PHE A 92 -1.20 -18.57 -9.63
N GLU A 93 -1.94 -18.80 -10.71
CA GLU A 93 -2.92 -17.85 -11.24
C GLU A 93 -4.30 -18.52 -11.27
N VAL A 94 -5.27 -17.87 -10.62
CA VAL A 94 -6.68 -18.27 -10.67
C VAL A 94 -7.39 -17.26 -11.54
N SER A 95 -8.08 -17.69 -12.58
CA SER A 95 -8.88 -16.82 -13.44
C SER A 95 -10.36 -16.92 -13.09
N ILE A 96 -11.06 -15.80 -13.17
CA ILE A 96 -12.51 -15.71 -13.06
C ILE A 96 -13.06 -15.33 -14.44
N GLN A 97 -14.18 -15.95 -14.82
CA GLN A 97 -14.92 -15.55 -16.01
C GLN A 97 -16.02 -14.56 -15.61
N GLU A 98 -16.06 -13.41 -16.27
CA GLU A 98 -17.10 -12.40 -16.10
C GLU A 98 -18.37 -12.75 -16.89
N GLU A 99 -19.46 -12.03 -16.64
CA GLU A 99 -20.77 -12.27 -17.28
C GLU A 99 -20.73 -12.10 -18.81
N ASP A 100 -19.81 -11.28 -19.32
CA ASP A 100 -19.61 -11.06 -20.76
C ASP A 100 -18.74 -12.15 -21.43
N GLY A 101 -18.27 -13.11 -20.66
CA GLY A 101 -17.44 -14.22 -21.10
C GLY A 101 -15.93 -13.94 -21.09
N ASN A 102 -15.49 -12.71 -20.79
CA ASN A 102 -14.08 -12.38 -20.63
C ASN A 102 -13.50 -13.02 -19.36
N THR A 103 -12.22 -13.36 -19.39
CA THR A 103 -11.52 -13.90 -18.22
C THR A 103 -10.52 -12.89 -17.69
N MET A 104 -10.51 -12.69 -16.38
CA MET A 104 -9.52 -11.87 -15.71
C MET A 104 -8.87 -12.62 -14.53
N PRO A 105 -7.68 -12.21 -14.09
CA PRO A 105 -7.09 -12.78 -12.90
C PRO A 105 -7.97 -12.49 -11.67
N ALA A 106 -8.25 -13.50 -10.86
CA ALA A 106 -9.11 -13.41 -9.66
C ALA A 106 -8.63 -12.32 -8.69
N GLN A 107 -7.32 -12.10 -8.63
CA GLN A 107 -6.69 -11.06 -7.84
C GLN A 107 -7.05 -9.64 -8.29
N LYS A 108 -7.35 -9.43 -9.57
CA LYS A 108 -7.74 -8.12 -10.12
C LYS A 108 -9.26 -7.91 -10.10
N HIS A 109 -10.03 -8.95 -9.81
CA HIS A 109 -11.49 -8.85 -9.76
C HIS A 109 -11.93 -8.21 -8.43
N ARG A 110 -12.35 -6.94 -8.51
CA ARG A 110 -12.66 -6.09 -7.34
C ARG A 110 -13.69 -6.70 -6.41
N GLU A 111 -14.74 -7.32 -6.93
CA GLU A 111 -15.85 -7.79 -6.09
C GLU A 111 -15.49 -9.06 -5.31
N SER A 112 -14.66 -9.93 -5.87
CA SER A 112 -14.29 -11.20 -5.25
C SER A 112 -13.01 -11.14 -4.43
N ASN A 113 -12.20 -10.08 -4.56
CA ASN A 113 -10.95 -9.95 -3.82
C ASN A 113 -11.22 -9.59 -2.35
N GLY A 114 -11.49 -10.62 -1.54
CA GLY A 114 -11.76 -10.48 -0.11
C GLY A 114 -10.58 -9.95 0.70
N VAL A 115 -9.35 -10.05 0.18
CA VAL A 115 -8.15 -9.53 0.86
C VAL A 115 -8.19 -8.00 0.84
N PHE A 116 -8.16 -7.37 -0.32
CA PHE A 116 -8.13 -5.90 -0.37
C PHE A 116 -9.46 -5.27 0.00
N ASN A 117 -10.59 -5.93 -0.29
CA ASN A 117 -11.87 -5.45 0.23
C ASN A 117 -11.89 -5.43 1.76
N GLY A 118 -11.17 -6.35 2.43
CA GLY A 118 -10.96 -6.32 3.87
C GLY A 118 -10.15 -5.10 4.32
N LEU A 119 -9.01 -4.85 3.68
CA LEU A 119 -8.16 -3.68 3.99
C LEU A 119 -8.88 -2.35 3.71
N LEU A 120 -9.55 -2.22 2.56
CA LEU A 120 -10.32 -1.02 2.20
C LEU A 120 -11.41 -0.75 3.23
N LYS A 121 -12.17 -1.76 3.64
CA LYS A 121 -13.19 -1.61 4.70
C LYS A 121 -12.60 -1.14 6.02
N LEU A 122 -11.42 -1.66 6.40
CA LEU A 122 -10.74 -1.21 7.62
C LEU A 122 -10.29 0.24 7.52
N LEU A 123 -9.77 0.67 6.36
CA LEU A 123 -9.39 2.07 6.12
C LEU A 123 -10.62 2.99 6.12
N GLU A 124 -11.72 2.58 5.49
CA GLU A 124 -12.99 3.30 5.53
C GLU A 124 -13.53 3.41 6.96
N GLU A 125 -13.52 2.32 7.73
CA GLU A 125 -13.92 2.33 9.15
C GLU A 125 -13.00 3.24 9.99
N PHE A 126 -11.71 3.33 9.65
CA PHE A 126 -10.72 4.12 10.37
C PHE A 126 -10.87 5.63 10.15
N PHE A 127 -11.12 6.04 8.90
CA PHE A 127 -11.27 7.46 8.54
C PHE A 127 -12.73 7.94 8.68
N GLY A 128 -13.71 7.05 8.59
CA GLY A 128 -15.13 7.41 8.69
C GLY A 128 -15.51 8.50 7.67
N ASP A 129 -16.23 9.52 8.13
CA ASP A 129 -16.68 10.66 7.32
C ASP A 129 -15.71 11.85 7.36
N GLU A 130 -14.44 11.64 7.72
CA GLU A 130 -13.44 12.71 7.76
C GLU A 130 -13.10 13.24 6.35
N ASP A 131 -12.78 14.54 6.25
CA ASP A 131 -12.28 15.14 5.01
C ASP A 131 -10.86 14.63 4.73
N LEU A 132 -10.81 13.56 3.95
CA LEU A 132 -9.62 12.78 3.68
C LEU A 132 -9.03 13.16 2.33
N LYS A 133 -7.79 13.66 2.35
CA LYS A 133 -6.98 13.81 1.14
C LYS A 133 -5.95 12.70 1.08
N VAL A 134 -5.87 12.03 -0.06
CA VAL A 134 -4.93 10.92 -0.24
C VAL A 134 -3.92 11.28 -1.31
N TYR A 135 -2.65 11.04 -0.99
CA TYR A 135 -1.54 11.32 -1.87
C TYR A 135 -0.69 10.08 -2.10
N LYS A 136 -0.11 9.95 -3.28
CA LYS A 136 0.89 8.94 -3.62
C LYS A 136 2.27 9.59 -3.67
N LEU A 137 3.26 8.96 -3.03
CA LEU A 137 4.65 9.40 -3.12
C LEU A 137 5.20 9.06 -4.50
N MET A 138 5.71 10.06 -5.20
CA MET A 138 6.42 9.89 -6.46
C MET A 138 7.92 9.91 -6.18
N THR A 139 8.61 8.85 -6.58
CA THR A 139 10.06 8.72 -6.42
C THR A 139 10.72 8.41 -7.75
N GLU A 140 11.95 8.85 -7.92
CA GLU A 140 12.82 8.40 -9.01
C GLU A 140 13.79 7.37 -8.41
N PRO A 141 13.62 6.07 -8.74
CA PRO A 141 14.48 5.03 -8.18
C PRO A 141 15.89 5.18 -8.76
N ALA A 142 16.91 5.10 -7.89
CA ALA A 142 18.22 4.70 -8.38
C ALA A 142 18.06 3.24 -8.82
N TRP A 143 18.39 2.93 -10.08
CA TRP A 143 18.27 1.60 -10.69
C TRP A 143 19.21 0.58 -10.01
N ILE A 144 18.93 0.26 -8.75
CA ILE A 144 19.60 -0.74 -7.95
C ILE A 144 18.63 -1.92 -7.92
N ASP A 145 18.97 -2.95 -8.68
CA ASP A 145 18.26 -4.22 -8.64
C ASP A 145 18.21 -4.70 -7.18
N GLU A 146 17.06 -5.25 -6.74
CA GLU A 146 16.78 -5.85 -5.41
C GLU A 146 15.85 -5.07 -4.45
N PHE A 147 15.33 -3.89 -4.84
CA PHE A 147 14.39 -3.12 -4.00
C PHE A 147 13.20 -2.56 -4.77
N ALA A 148 12.04 -2.52 -4.12
CA ALA A 148 10.86 -1.82 -4.61
C ALA A 148 10.11 -1.18 -3.43
N TRP A 149 9.31 -0.14 -3.69
CA TRP A 149 8.48 0.49 -2.67
C TRP A 149 7.30 1.25 -3.27
N GLU A 150 6.26 1.44 -2.47
CA GLU A 150 5.11 2.26 -2.82
C GLU A 150 4.42 2.80 -1.57
N GLN A 151 4.04 4.09 -1.57
CA GLN A 151 3.47 4.74 -0.40
C GLN A 151 2.24 5.58 -0.72
N PHE A 152 1.23 5.44 0.14
CA PHE A 152 0.02 6.24 0.17
C PHE A 152 -0.03 7.02 1.49
N PHE A 153 -0.29 8.32 1.39
CA PHE A 153 -0.36 9.26 2.50
C PHE A 153 -1.80 9.74 2.64
N PHE A 154 -2.40 9.47 3.78
CA PHE A 154 -3.77 9.80 4.13
C PHE A 154 -3.77 10.98 5.08
N GLN A 155 -4.01 12.18 4.56
CA GLN A 155 -4.07 13.40 5.35
C GLN A 155 -5.48 13.63 5.88
N CYS A 156 -5.60 13.74 7.20
CA CYS A 156 -6.82 14.16 7.88
C CYS A 156 -6.48 15.20 8.94
N GLY A 157 -6.91 16.45 8.70
CA GLY A 157 -6.55 17.58 9.56
C GLY A 157 -5.04 17.75 9.68
N ASN A 158 -4.52 17.72 10.90
CA ASN A 158 -3.09 17.84 11.22
C ASN A 158 -2.39 16.48 11.41
N LYS A 159 -3.03 15.37 11.04
CA LYS A 159 -2.47 14.02 11.08
C LYS A 159 -2.31 13.49 9.66
N VAL A 160 -1.24 12.73 9.46
CA VAL A 160 -1.03 11.96 8.23
C VAL A 160 -0.77 10.51 8.61
N TYR A 161 -1.44 9.60 7.92
CA TYR A 161 -1.18 8.17 8.04
C TYR A 161 -0.52 7.69 6.75
N VAL A 162 0.57 6.94 6.85
CA VAL A 162 1.31 6.43 5.70
C VAL A 162 1.13 4.92 5.62
N LEU A 163 0.46 4.47 4.56
CA LEU A 163 0.46 3.07 4.16
C LEU A 163 1.70 2.84 3.28
N SER A 164 2.64 2.06 3.78
CA SER A 164 3.94 1.84 3.15
C SER A 164 4.12 0.38 2.77
N PHE A 165 4.40 0.15 1.49
CA PHE A 165 4.84 -1.12 0.95
C PHE A 165 6.32 -1.05 0.62
N TYR A 166 7.05 -2.07 1.06
CA TYR A 166 8.49 -2.17 0.85
C TYR A 166 8.89 -3.60 0.57
N GLN A 167 9.75 -3.79 -0.43
CA GLN A 167 10.40 -5.04 -0.78
C GLN A 167 11.92 -4.84 -0.77
N GLN A 168 12.63 -5.81 -0.21
CA GLN A 168 14.09 -5.94 -0.30
C GLN A 168 14.48 -7.41 -0.50
N GLY A 169 15.51 -7.69 -1.27
CA GLY A 169 16.10 -9.04 -1.31
C GLY A 169 17.13 -9.24 -2.40
#